data_AF-A0A838J2I5-F1
#
_entry.id   AF-A0A838J2I5-F1
#
_cell.length_a   1.000
_cell.length_b   1.000
_cell.length_c   1.000
_cell.angle_alpha   90.00
_cell.angle_beta   90.00
_cell.angle_gamma   90.00
#
_symmetry.space_group_name_H-M   'P 1'
#
loop_
_entity.id
_entity.type
_entity.pdbx_description
1 polymer ?
#
loop_
_entity_poly.entity_id
_entity_poly.type
_entity_poly.pdbx_seq_one_letter_code
_entity_poly.pdbx_strand_id
1 'polypeptide(L)'
;MEPGPKAELPSTAYHLAERYRVGQPLALYTMHPWWVRFCAVCRQILLGVVICAVLFVLVVVALFLFQYLIGVFDQGDELQSRLTFGLPGIIIGLMGCVEAMVMRSMIGQKVPISLLLCTEGLLAIHPKKVEVTHWNEVRGDLQGPGFGKKKRYTLQRLNRKPLLLNEAFEDLEGLVDLVRQLLLEKRERASSRSVSREDTSGRVSF
;
A
#
# COMPACT_ATOMS: atom_id res chain seq x y z
N MET A 1 17.43 -7.95 28.44
CA MET A 1 16.37 -7.01 28.06
C MET A 1 15.29 -7.82 27.38
N GLU A 2 14.17 -8.04 28.06
CA GLU A 2 13.05 -8.85 27.58
C GLU A 2 12.28 -8.08 26.49
N PRO A 3 11.98 -8.65 25.31
CA PRO A 3 11.08 -8.01 24.37
C PRO A 3 9.67 -8.58 24.60
N GLY A 4 8.81 -7.81 25.24
CA GLY A 4 7.44 -8.28 25.48
C GLY A 4 6.42 -7.16 25.33
N PRO A 5 5.94 -6.84 24.12
CA PRO A 5 4.61 -6.28 24.01
C PRO A 5 3.62 -7.43 24.22
N LYS A 6 3.37 -7.83 25.47
CA LYS A 6 2.14 -8.54 25.85
C LYS A 6 0.99 -7.53 25.92
N ALA A 7 0.71 -6.85 24.80
CA ALA A 7 -0.65 -6.40 24.56
C ALA A 7 -1.38 -7.66 24.10
N GLU A 8 -2.37 -8.11 24.86
CA GLU A 8 -3.20 -9.27 24.48
C GLU A 8 -3.62 -9.09 23.01
N LEU A 9 -3.06 -9.92 22.12
CA LEU A 9 -3.41 -9.83 20.71
C LEU A 9 -4.93 -10.05 20.61
N PRO A 10 -5.65 -9.22 19.83
CA PRO A 10 -7.09 -9.36 19.75
C PRO A 10 -7.44 -10.77 19.27
N SER A 11 -8.52 -11.35 19.81
CA SER A 11 -8.99 -12.70 19.43
C SER A 11 -9.17 -12.85 17.92
N THR A 12 -9.50 -11.76 17.23
CA THR A 12 -9.58 -11.68 15.77
C THR A 12 -8.27 -12.01 15.06
N ALA A 13 -7.11 -11.69 15.64
CA ALA A 13 -5.79 -12.02 15.10
C ALA A 13 -5.53 -13.53 15.11
N TYR A 14 -5.93 -14.23 16.18
CA TYR A 14 -5.82 -15.69 16.28
C TYR A 14 -6.72 -16.38 15.25
N HIS A 15 -7.99 -15.97 15.15
CA HIS A 15 -8.90 -16.50 14.13
C HIS A 15 -8.40 -16.26 12.70
N LEU A 16 -7.79 -15.10 12.43
CA LEU A 16 -7.18 -14.81 11.13
C LEU A 16 -5.98 -15.72 10.86
N ALA A 17 -5.08 -15.88 11.83
CA ALA A 17 -3.89 -16.69 11.69
C ALA A 17 -4.25 -18.17 11.43
N GLU A 18 -5.26 -18.67 12.13
CA GLU A 18 -5.81 -20.01 11.95
C GLU A 18 -6.47 -20.18 10.58
N ARG A 19 -7.32 -19.23 10.17
CA ARG A 19 -8.01 -19.26 8.87
C ARG A 19 -7.04 -19.33 7.69
N TYR A 20 -5.90 -18.64 7.79
CA TYR A 20 -4.89 -18.61 6.73
C TYR A 20 -3.72 -19.59 6.96
N ARG A 21 -3.78 -20.43 8.01
CA ARG A 21 -2.78 -21.46 8.34
C ARG A 21 -1.34 -20.91 8.36
N VAL A 22 -1.13 -19.82 9.09
CA VAL A 22 0.19 -19.15 9.23
C VAL A 22 0.82 -19.35 10.60
N GLY A 23 0.32 -20.32 11.37
CA GLY A 23 0.77 -20.64 12.73
C GLY A 23 0.28 -19.64 13.77
N GLN A 24 0.98 -19.54 14.89
CA GLN A 24 0.62 -18.64 16.00
C GLN A 24 0.97 -17.18 15.67
N PRO A 25 0.10 -16.22 16.01
CA PRO A 25 0.38 -14.80 15.85
C PRO A 25 1.39 -14.33 16.90
N LEU A 26 2.39 -13.57 16.47
CA LEU A 26 3.49 -13.09 17.29
C LEU A 26 3.31 -11.62 17.66
N ALA A 27 3.02 -10.79 16.66
CA ALA A 27 2.88 -9.35 16.84
C ALA A 27 1.91 -8.78 15.80
N LEU A 28 1.13 -7.79 16.20
CA LEU A 28 0.24 -7.03 15.33
C LEU A 28 0.75 -5.60 15.24
N TYR A 29 1.14 -5.19 14.04
CA TYR A 29 1.59 -3.83 13.75
C TYR A 29 0.50 -3.06 13.02
N THR A 30 0.02 -2.00 13.65
CA THR A 30 -0.96 -1.08 13.09
C THR A 30 -0.29 0.07 12.37
N MET A 31 -0.97 0.58 11.34
CA MET A 31 -0.62 1.89 10.78
C MET A 31 -0.71 2.97 11.85
N HIS A 32 0.18 3.96 11.75
CA HIS A 32 0.16 5.13 12.62
C HIS A 32 -1.18 5.88 12.48
N PRO A 33 -1.84 6.25 13.60
CA PRO A 33 -3.10 6.99 13.58
C PRO A 33 -3.08 8.24 12.70
N TRP A 34 -1.92 8.92 12.63
CA TRP A 34 -1.75 10.09 11.78
C TRP A 34 -1.85 9.74 10.28
N TRP A 35 -1.29 8.60 9.86
CA TRP A 35 -1.41 8.10 8.49
C TRP A 35 -2.84 7.71 8.12
N VAL A 36 -3.58 7.10 9.05
CA VAL A 36 -5.01 6.78 8.84
C VAL A 36 -5.81 8.06 8.64
N ARG A 37 -5.58 9.08 9.47
CA ARG A 37 -6.21 10.40 9.33
C ARG A 37 -5.81 11.07 8.01
N PHE A 38 -4.54 11.03 7.65
CA PHE A 38 -4.04 11.59 6.39
C PHE A 38 -4.72 10.96 5.18
N CYS A 39 -4.81 9.62 5.12
CA CYS A 39 -5.53 8.91 4.06
C CYS A 39 -7.02 9.30 3.99
N ALA A 40 -7.67 9.48 5.14
CA ALA A 40 -9.07 9.92 5.18
C ALA A 40 -9.24 11.35 4.64
N VAL A 41 -8.37 12.27 5.04
CA VAL A 41 -8.36 13.66 4.55
C VAL A 41 -8.09 13.71 3.04
N CYS A 42 -7.08 13.00 2.54
CA CYS A 42 -6.81 12.92 1.11
C CYS A 42 -8.01 12.40 0.32
N ARG A 43 -8.72 11.39 0.83
CA ARG A 43 -9.94 10.88 0.19
C ARG A 43 -11.04 11.93 0.13
N GLN A 44 -11.22 12.72 1.19
CA GLN A 44 -12.21 13.81 1.20
C GLN A 44 -11.84 14.93 0.22
N ILE A 45 -10.56 15.34 0.19
CA ILE A 45 -10.06 16.34 -0.77
C ILE A 45 -10.27 15.84 -2.20
N LEU A 46 -9.93 14.58 -2.50
CA LEU A 46 -10.14 13.98 -3.82
C LEU A 46 -11.61 14.04 -4.25
N LEU A 47 -12.54 13.74 -3.33
CA LEU A 47 -13.97 13.82 -3.60
C LEU A 47 -14.40 15.27 -3.88
N GLY A 48 -13.89 16.23 -3.10
CA GLY A 48 -14.10 17.67 -3.35
C GLY A 48 -13.60 18.10 -4.72
N VAL A 49 -12.40 17.68 -5.12
CA VAL A 49 -11.83 17.97 -6.45
C VAL A 49 -12.70 17.40 -7.57
N VAL A 50 -13.20 16.16 -7.43
CA VAL A 50 -14.11 15.55 -8.41
C VAL A 50 -15.43 16.34 -8.50
N ILE A 51 -16.01 16.75 -7.37
CA ILE A 51 -17.23 17.58 -7.36
C ILE A 51 -16.97 18.91 -8.06
N CYS A 52 -15.87 19.60 -7.73
CA CYS A 52 -15.50 20.85 -8.39
C CYS A 52 -15.28 20.67 -9.89
N ALA A 53 -14.64 19.60 -10.33
CA ALA A 53 -14.43 19.31 -11.75
C ALA A 53 -15.77 19.08 -12.48
N VAL A 54 -16.70 18.34 -11.88
CA VAL A 54 -18.04 18.12 -12.45
C VAL A 54 -18.82 19.42 -12.54
N LEU A 55 -18.82 20.24 -11.48
CA LEU A 55 -19.45 21.56 -11.49
C LEU A 55 -18.83 22.47 -12.55
N PHE A 56 -17.50 22.42 -12.71
CA PHE A 56 -16.80 23.20 -13.72
C PHE A 56 -17.22 22.80 -15.14
N VAL A 57 -17.27 21.49 -15.43
CA VAL A 57 -17.75 20.97 -16.71
C VAL A 57 -19.19 21.40 -16.97
N LEU A 58 -20.07 21.33 -15.96
CA LEU A 58 -21.45 21.81 -16.06
C LEU A 58 -21.52 23.30 -16.41
N VAL A 59 -20.71 24.15 -15.78
CA VAL A 59 -20.65 25.59 -16.08
C VAL A 59 -20.15 25.83 -17.50
N VAL A 60 -19.10 25.14 -17.95
CA VAL A 60 -18.59 25.28 -19.32
C VAL A 60 -19.65 24.85 -20.35
N VAL A 61 -20.34 23.73 -20.10
CA VAL A 61 -21.43 23.27 -20.98
C VAL A 61 -22.58 24.26 -20.98
N ALA A 62 -22.97 24.80 -19.82
CA ALA A 62 -24.03 25.80 -19.73
C ALA A 62 -23.67 27.10 -20.45
N LEU A 63 -22.42 27.59 -20.31
CA LEU A 63 -21.91 28.76 -21.03
C LEU A 63 -21.88 28.49 -22.54
N PHE A 64 -21.46 27.31 -22.97
CA PHE A 64 -21.45 26.92 -24.38
C PHE A 64 -22.87 26.84 -24.96
N LEU A 65 -23.82 26.25 -24.23
CA LEU A 65 -25.23 26.20 -24.64
C LEU A 65 -25.87 27.59 -24.69
N PHE A 66 -25.56 28.45 -23.71
CA PHE A 66 -26.04 29.83 -23.67
C PHE A 66 -25.49 30.65 -24.84
N GLN A 67 -24.20 30.51 -25.15
CA GLN A 67 -23.57 31.13 -26.31
C GLN A 67 -24.01 30.51 -27.64
N TYR A 68 -24.35 29.22 -27.69
CA TYR A 68 -24.95 28.60 -28.86
C TYR A 68 -26.35 29.19 -29.12
N LEU A 69 -27.16 29.34 -28.07
CA LEU A 69 -28.45 30.00 -28.16
C LEU A 69 -28.32 31.46 -28.63
N ILE A 70 -27.36 32.23 -28.11
CA ILE A 70 -27.15 33.65 -28.50
C ILE A 70 -26.48 33.79 -29.88
N GLY A 71 -25.47 32.98 -30.19
CA GLY A 71 -24.73 33.02 -31.46
C GLY A 71 -25.49 32.43 -32.66
N VAL A 72 -26.60 31.74 -32.43
CA VAL A 72 -27.61 31.49 -33.48
C VAL A 72 -28.33 32.78 -33.89
N PHE A 73 -28.36 33.80 -33.01
CA PHE A 73 -29.00 35.09 -33.28
C PHE A 73 -28.03 36.20 -33.73
N ASP A 74 -26.71 36.11 -33.54
CA ASP A 74 -25.78 37.19 -33.89
C ASP A 74 -24.45 36.64 -34.44
N GLN A 75 -24.06 37.07 -35.64
CA GLN A 75 -22.99 36.51 -36.48
C GLN A 75 -21.76 37.44 -36.50
N GLY A 76 -20.53 36.91 -36.38
CA GLY A 76 -19.34 37.69 -36.75
C GLY A 76 -18.00 37.22 -36.16
N ASP A 77 -17.65 37.67 -34.96
CA ASP A 77 -16.25 37.71 -34.48
C ASP A 77 -15.96 36.86 -33.23
N GLU A 78 -16.90 36.01 -32.82
CA GLU A 78 -16.90 35.41 -31.48
C GLU A 78 -15.92 34.26 -31.25
N LEU A 79 -15.32 33.64 -32.28
CA LEU A 79 -14.55 32.40 -32.07
C LEU A 79 -13.27 32.61 -31.24
N GLN A 80 -12.59 33.74 -31.41
CA GLN A 80 -11.33 34.05 -30.73
C GLN A 80 -11.57 34.46 -29.27
N SER A 81 -12.65 35.21 -28.99
CA SER A 81 -13.06 35.53 -27.61
C SER A 81 -13.51 34.27 -26.87
N ARG A 82 -14.27 33.38 -27.55
CA ARG A 82 -14.70 32.07 -27.04
C ARG A 82 -13.51 31.19 -26.65
N LEU A 83 -12.47 31.12 -27.48
CA LEU A 83 -11.25 30.39 -27.13
C LEU A 83 -10.54 30.99 -25.92
N THR A 84 -10.44 32.32 -25.85
CA THR A 84 -9.66 33.03 -24.81
C THR A 84 -10.27 32.87 -23.42
N PHE A 85 -11.60 32.85 -23.30
CA PHE A 85 -12.27 32.64 -22.02
C PHE A 85 -12.41 31.16 -21.64
N GLY A 86 -12.49 30.24 -22.61
CA GLY A 86 -12.62 28.80 -22.36
C GLY A 86 -11.30 28.10 -22.02
N LEU A 87 -10.18 28.50 -22.64
CA LEU A 87 -8.87 27.86 -22.48
C LEU A 87 -8.35 27.82 -21.03
N PRO A 88 -8.38 28.93 -20.27
CA PRO A 88 -7.93 28.93 -18.88
C PRO A 88 -8.72 27.94 -18.02
N GLY A 89 -10.03 27.84 -18.28
CA GLY A 89 -10.93 26.91 -17.61
C GLY A 89 -10.58 25.45 -17.88
N ILE A 90 -10.34 25.12 -19.15
CA ILE A 90 -9.94 23.77 -19.57
C ILE A 90 -8.58 23.40 -18.96
N ILE A 91 -7.62 24.33 -18.92
CA ILE A 91 -6.29 24.12 -18.33
C ILE A 91 -6.39 23.85 -16.82
N ILE A 92 -7.16 24.66 -16.09
CA ILE A 92 -7.37 24.46 -14.63
C ILE A 92 -8.07 23.13 -14.37
N GLY A 93 -9.08 22.78 -15.17
CA GLY A 93 -9.76 21.48 -15.08
C GLY A 93 -8.83 20.29 -15.36
N LEU A 94 -7.96 20.40 -16.37
CA LEU A 94 -6.97 19.37 -16.69
C LEU A 94 -5.92 19.22 -15.58
N MET A 95 -5.43 20.33 -15.01
CA MET A 95 -4.51 20.28 -13.87
C MET A 95 -5.15 19.59 -12.66
N GLY A 96 -6.41 19.91 -12.34
CA GLY A 96 -7.15 19.24 -11.27
C GLY A 96 -7.36 17.74 -11.53
N CYS A 97 -7.61 17.34 -12.77
CA CYS A 97 -7.69 15.92 -13.17
C CYS A 97 -6.36 15.18 -13.03
N VAL A 98 -5.24 15.81 -13.42
CA VAL A 98 -3.89 15.25 -13.27
C VAL A 98 -3.55 15.11 -11.79
N GLU A 99 -3.83 16.13 -10.98
CA GLU A 99 -3.60 16.10 -9.54
C GLU A 99 -4.45 15.01 -8.85
N ALA A 100 -5.72 14.86 -9.27
CA ALA A 100 -6.59 13.77 -8.79
C ALA A 100 -6.07 12.38 -9.22
N MET A 101 -5.52 12.22 -10.43
CA MET A 101 -4.86 10.97 -10.83
C MET A 101 -3.61 10.66 -10.00
N VAL A 102 -2.77 11.65 -9.73
CA VAL A 102 -1.57 11.51 -8.89
C VAL A 102 -1.97 11.15 -7.45
N MET A 103 -2.96 11.82 -6.90
CA MET A 103 -3.45 11.56 -5.54
C MET A 103 -4.14 10.19 -5.44
N ARG A 104 -4.91 9.78 -6.46
CA ARG A 104 -5.46 8.42 -6.57
C ARG A 104 -4.35 7.37 -6.72
N SER A 105 -3.26 7.68 -7.40
CA SER A 105 -2.09 6.79 -7.49
C SER A 105 -1.40 6.63 -6.13
N MET A 106 -1.28 7.71 -5.34
CA MET A 106 -0.76 7.64 -3.98
C MET A 106 -1.67 6.86 -3.02
N ILE A 107 -2.98 7.09 -3.06
CA ILE A 107 -3.98 6.32 -2.28
C ILE A 107 -4.08 4.87 -2.79
N GLY A 108 -3.80 4.66 -4.09
CA GLY A 108 -3.72 3.36 -4.73
C GLY A 108 -2.46 2.57 -4.39
N GLN A 109 -1.49 3.18 -3.70
CA GLN A 109 -0.44 2.41 -3.05
C GLN A 109 -1.11 1.55 -1.99
N LYS A 110 -1.08 0.24 -2.24
CA LYS A 110 -1.65 -0.83 -1.42
C LYS A 110 -0.92 -0.93 -0.08
N VAL A 111 -0.93 0.11 0.72
CA VAL A 111 -0.32 0.05 2.05
C VAL A 111 -1.33 -0.67 2.95
N PRO A 112 -0.95 -1.79 3.58
CA PRO A 112 -1.85 -2.52 4.46
C PRO A 112 -2.14 -1.70 5.71
N ILE A 113 -3.38 -1.78 6.20
CA ILE A 113 -3.85 -1.10 7.42
C ILE A 113 -3.14 -1.68 8.63
N SER A 114 -2.94 -3.00 8.62
CA SER A 114 -2.21 -3.70 9.65
C SER A 114 -1.41 -4.86 9.08
N LEU A 115 -0.31 -5.17 9.75
CA LEU A 115 0.55 -6.30 9.48
C LEU A 115 0.52 -7.22 10.68
N LEU A 116 0.03 -8.44 10.49
CA LEU A 116 0.06 -9.48 11.49
C LEU A 116 1.24 -10.41 11.21
N LEU A 117 2.22 -10.39 12.09
CA LEU A 117 3.37 -11.26 12.05
C LEU A 117 3.02 -12.59 12.73
N CYS A 118 3.30 -13.71 12.08
CA CYS A 118 3.05 -15.04 12.61
C CYS A 118 4.29 -15.93 12.45
N THR A 119 4.29 -17.05 13.16
CA THR A 119 5.40 -18.02 13.17
C THR A 119 5.71 -18.66 11.80
N GLU A 120 4.73 -18.78 10.91
CA GLU A 120 4.90 -19.40 9.58
C GLU A 120 4.68 -18.43 8.40
N GLY A 121 4.24 -17.21 8.68
CA GLY A 121 4.10 -16.17 7.67
C GLY A 121 3.73 -14.81 8.22
N LEU A 122 3.47 -13.89 7.29
CA LEU A 122 3.06 -12.51 7.51
C LEU A 122 1.75 -12.25 6.76
N LEU A 123 0.76 -11.68 7.45
CA LEU A 123 -0.49 -11.25 6.84
C LEU A 123 -0.52 -9.74 6.74
N ALA A 124 -0.62 -9.24 5.51
CA ALA A 124 -0.92 -7.86 5.20
C ALA A 124 -2.43 -7.68 5.06
N ILE A 125 -3.04 -6.99 6.02
CA ILE A 125 -4.48 -6.76 6.09
C ILE A 125 -4.78 -5.44 5.40
N HIS A 126 -5.50 -5.51 4.28
CA HIS A 126 -6.04 -4.35 3.57
C HIS A 126 -7.56 -4.25 3.81
N PRO A 127 -8.19 -3.08 3.57
CA PRO A 127 -9.61 -2.91 3.87
C PRO A 127 -10.55 -3.82 3.08
N LYS A 128 -10.09 -4.38 1.94
CA LYS A 128 -10.88 -5.25 1.06
C LYS A 128 -10.28 -6.63 0.82
N LYS A 129 -9.06 -6.88 1.30
CA LYS A 129 -8.34 -8.14 1.04
C LYS A 129 -7.30 -8.40 2.11
N VAL A 130 -7.04 -9.67 2.40
CA VAL A 130 -5.91 -10.08 3.23
C VAL A 130 -4.90 -10.74 2.32
N GLU A 131 -3.65 -10.29 2.39
CA GLU A 131 -2.56 -10.83 1.59
C GLU A 131 -1.59 -11.58 2.49
N VAL A 132 -1.53 -12.90 2.30
CA VAL A 132 -0.69 -13.79 3.10
C VAL A 132 0.66 -13.97 2.43
N THR A 133 1.74 -13.92 3.19
CA THR A 133 3.10 -14.22 2.73
C THR A 133 3.68 -15.26 3.66
N HIS A 134 3.95 -16.46 3.16
CA HIS A 134 4.62 -17.47 3.97
C HIS A 134 6.14 -17.27 3.97
N TRP A 135 6.83 -17.64 5.06
CA TRP A 135 8.28 -17.41 5.16
C TRP A 135 9.10 -18.22 4.14
N ASN A 136 8.59 -19.37 3.70
CA ASN A 136 9.17 -20.15 2.60
C ASN A 136 9.07 -19.46 1.23
N GLU A 137 8.17 -18.48 1.07
CA GLU A 137 8.02 -17.70 -0.17
C GLU A 137 8.93 -16.46 -0.18
N VAL A 138 9.62 -16.14 0.90
CA VAL A 138 10.49 -14.96 0.98
C VAL A 138 11.86 -15.28 0.39
N ARG A 139 12.35 -14.39 -0.50
CA ARG A 139 13.70 -14.50 -1.07
C ARG A 139 14.66 -13.53 -0.39
N GLY A 140 15.74 -14.07 0.15
CA GLY A 140 16.85 -13.28 0.71
C GLY A 140 16.46 -12.47 1.93
N ASP A 141 17.36 -11.56 2.31
CA ASP A 141 17.15 -10.67 3.45
C ASP A 141 16.33 -9.43 3.07
N LEU A 142 15.76 -8.78 4.07
CA LEU A 142 15.12 -7.47 3.93
C LEU A 142 16.08 -6.47 3.31
N GLN A 143 15.77 -6.01 2.09
CA GLN A 143 16.54 -4.95 1.47
C GLN A 143 16.35 -3.66 2.26
N GLY A 144 17.47 -3.12 2.76
CA GLY A 144 17.51 -1.89 3.54
C GLY A 144 17.07 -0.67 2.72
N PRO A 145 16.90 0.48 3.39
CA PRO A 145 16.57 1.72 2.71
C PRO A 145 17.61 2.02 1.63
N GLY A 146 17.16 2.16 0.38
CA GLY A 146 17.99 2.75 -0.66
C GLY A 146 18.44 4.15 -0.25
N PHE A 147 19.51 4.66 -0.87
CA PHE A 147 20.04 6.01 -0.61
C PHE A 147 18.92 7.07 -0.65
N GLY A 148 18.39 7.44 0.51
CA GLY A 148 17.25 8.34 0.63
C GLY A 148 16.79 8.49 2.08
N LYS A 149 16.30 9.68 2.44
CA LYS A 149 15.88 10.06 3.81
C LYS A 149 14.70 9.26 4.38
N LYS A 150 14.01 8.44 3.58
CA LYS A 150 12.82 7.67 4.00
C LYS A 150 13.20 6.22 4.25
N LYS A 151 12.96 5.74 5.48
CA LYS A 151 13.17 4.33 5.84
C LYS A 151 12.12 3.48 5.13
N ARG A 152 12.56 2.76 4.10
CA ARG A 152 11.73 1.86 3.29
C ARG A 152 12.44 0.54 3.14
N TYR A 153 11.81 -0.52 3.64
CA TYR A 153 12.32 -1.88 3.53
C TYR A 153 11.48 -2.67 2.54
N THR A 154 12.13 -3.51 1.74
CA THR A 154 11.46 -4.31 0.73
C THR A 154 11.67 -5.79 1.02
N LEU A 155 10.57 -6.51 1.23
CA LEU A 155 10.54 -7.96 1.37
C LEU A 155 10.27 -8.58 0.00
N GLN A 156 11.28 -9.26 -0.56
CA GLN A 156 11.13 -9.94 -1.85
C GLN A 156 10.39 -11.27 -1.68
N ARG A 157 9.47 -11.56 -2.61
CA ARG A 157 8.63 -12.77 -2.60
C ARG A 157 8.83 -13.54 -3.91
N LEU A 158 8.88 -14.87 -3.83
CA LEU A 158 9.23 -15.78 -4.92
C LEU A 158 8.24 -15.70 -6.09
N ASN A 159 6.95 -15.66 -5.77
CA ASN A 159 5.85 -15.73 -6.75
C ASN A 159 4.86 -14.57 -6.60
N ARG A 160 5.24 -13.47 -5.93
CA ARG A 160 4.36 -12.32 -5.65
C ARG A 160 5.11 -11.01 -5.75
N LYS A 161 4.36 -9.90 -5.88
CA LYS A 161 4.92 -8.55 -5.85
C LYS A 161 5.72 -8.34 -4.56
N PRO A 162 6.82 -7.57 -4.53
CA PRO A 162 7.51 -7.31 -3.27
C PRO A 162 6.59 -6.60 -2.26
N LEU A 163 6.70 -6.95 -0.98
CA LEU A 163 5.98 -6.26 0.09
C LEU A 163 6.84 -5.10 0.60
N LEU A 164 6.23 -3.93 0.75
CA LEU A 164 6.91 -2.70 1.13
C LEU A 164 6.56 -2.37 2.58
N LEU A 165 7.58 -2.32 3.43
CA LEU A 165 7.48 -1.89 4.82
C LEU A 165 8.03 -0.46 4.90
N ASN A 166 7.17 0.48 5.27
CA ASN A 166 7.48 1.91 5.27
C ASN A 166 7.23 2.49 6.67
N GLU A 167 7.61 3.74 6.91
CA GLU A 167 7.32 4.53 8.12
C GLU A 167 5.82 4.76 8.40
N ALA A 168 4.93 4.09 7.67
CA ALA A 168 3.50 4.12 7.94
C ALA A 168 3.09 3.31 9.18
N PHE A 169 3.95 2.43 9.69
CA PHE A 169 3.68 1.58 10.86
C PHE A 169 4.27 2.19 12.14
N GLU A 170 3.57 2.03 13.28
CA GLU A 170 3.93 2.66 14.56
C GLU A 170 5.31 2.23 15.10
N ASP A 171 5.79 1.04 14.75
CA ASP A 171 7.10 0.52 15.13
C ASP A 171 7.75 -0.25 13.97
N LEU A 172 8.23 0.52 12.98
CA LEU A 172 8.88 -0.05 11.79
C LEU A 172 10.18 -0.78 12.14
N GLU A 173 10.97 -0.27 13.08
CA GLU A 173 12.25 -0.87 13.45
C GLU A 173 12.05 -2.19 14.18
N GLY A 174 11.15 -2.26 15.17
CA GLY A 174 10.80 -3.50 15.83
C GLY A 174 10.20 -4.53 14.87
N LEU A 175 9.35 -4.09 13.92
CA LEU A 175 8.84 -4.97 12.86
C LEU A 175 9.97 -5.55 12.00
N VAL A 176 10.92 -4.73 11.56
CA VAL A 176 12.04 -5.16 10.72
C VAL A 176 12.96 -6.11 11.47
N ASP A 177 13.24 -5.83 12.74
CA ASP A 177 14.10 -6.66 13.59
C ASP A 177 13.47 -8.03 13.86
N LEU A 178 12.17 -8.07 14.18
CA LEU A 178 11.44 -9.33 14.34
C LEU A 178 11.38 -10.15 13.06
N VAL A 179 11.13 -9.52 11.90
CA VAL A 179 11.14 -10.23 10.62
C VAL A 179 12.54 -10.76 10.31
N ARG A 180 13.61 -10.00 10.56
CA ARG A 180 14.99 -10.46 10.39
C ARG A 180 15.30 -11.66 11.28
N GLN A 181 14.93 -11.59 12.56
CA GLN A 181 15.14 -12.68 13.51
C GLN A 181 14.43 -13.97 13.07
N LEU A 182 13.17 -13.88 12.62
CA LEU A 182 12.42 -15.04 12.13
C LEU A 182 13.02 -15.64 10.85
N LEU A 183 13.52 -14.81 9.93
CA LEU A 183 14.17 -15.29 8.71
C LEU A 183 15.49 -16.00 9.02
N LEU A 184 16.29 -15.45 9.95
CA LEU A 184 17.54 -16.09 10.41
C LEU A 184 17.26 -17.45 11.07
N GLU A 185 16.31 -17.51 12.01
CA GLU A 185 15.96 -18.74 12.72
C GLU A 185 15.47 -19.84 11.76
N LYS A 186 14.64 -19.48 10.76
CA LYS A 186 14.18 -20.44 9.76
C LYS A 186 15.32 -20.96 8.88
N ARG A 187 16.30 -20.11 8.56
CA ARG A 187 17.47 -20.50 7.76
C ARG A 187 18.38 -21.46 8.53
N GLU A 188 18.62 -21.20 9.82
CA GLU A 188 19.37 -22.09 10.68
C GLU A 188 18.70 -23.46 10.80
N ARG A 189 17.38 -23.50 11.05
CA ARG A 189 16.62 -24.76 11.09
C ARG A 189 16.65 -25.52 9.75
N ALA A 190 16.64 -24.82 8.62
CA ALA A 190 16.76 -25.44 7.30
C ALA A 190 18.15 -26.05 7.08
N SER A 191 19.21 -25.33 7.50
CA SER A 191 20.60 -25.79 7.44
C SER A 191 20.85 -27.01 8.33
N SER A 192 20.32 -27.02 9.56
CA SER A 192 20.45 -28.18 10.46
C SER A 192 19.74 -29.43 9.93
N ARG A 193 18.62 -29.27 9.19
CA ARG A 193 17.89 -30.38 8.58
C ARG A 193 18.57 -30.98 7.35
N SER A 194 19.34 -30.19 6.58
CA SER A 194 20.13 -30.73 5.47
C SER A 194 21.30 -31.57 5.97
N VAL A 195 21.95 -31.14 7.05
CA VAL A 195 23.11 -31.86 7.62
C VAL A 195 22.71 -33.22 8.21
N SER A 196 21.58 -33.33 8.94
CA SER A 196 21.12 -34.62 9.46
C SER A 196 20.66 -35.63 8.39
N ARG A 197 20.44 -35.19 7.14
CA ARG A 197 19.98 -36.06 6.05
C ARG A 197 21.14 -36.70 5.28
N GLU A 198 22.34 -36.11 5.29
CA GLU A 198 23.52 -36.71 4.66
C GLU A 198 24.15 -37.83 5.52
N ASP A 199 24.08 -37.72 6.84
CA ASP A 199 24.65 -38.74 7.74
C ASP A 199 23.90 -40.08 7.78
N THR A 200 22.65 -40.12 7.30
CA THR A 200 21.86 -41.36 7.25
C THR A 200 21.94 -42.11 5.92
N SER A 201 22.59 -41.53 4.89
CA SER A 201 22.72 -42.17 3.57
C SER A 201 24.09 -42.79 3.31
N GLY A 202 25.05 -42.70 4.23
CA GLY A 202 26.43 -43.16 4.05
C GLY A 202 26.78 -44.53 4.64
N ARG A 203 25.80 -45.33 5.12
CA ARG A 203 26.11 -46.55 5.90
C ARG A 203 25.28 -47.78 5.55
N VAL A 204 25.22 -48.15 4.27
CA VAL A 204 24.97 -49.56 3.89
C VAL A 204 25.70 -49.88 2.58
N SER A 205 26.93 -50.38 2.70
CA SER A 205 27.56 -51.28 1.74
C SER A 205 28.54 -52.17 2.53
N PHE A 206 28.04 -53.30 3.02
CA PHE A 206 28.86 -54.46 3.34
C PHE A 206 28.91 -55.36 2.10
#